data_AF-A0AAC9BBL2-F1
#
_entry.id   AF-A0AAC9BBL2-F1
#
_cell.length_a   1.000
_cell.length_b   1.000
_cell.length_c   1.000
_cell.angle_alpha   90.00
_cell.angle_beta   90.00
_cell.angle_gamma   90.00
#
_symmetry.space_group_name_H-M   'P 1'
#
loop_
_entity.id
_entity.type
_entity.pdbx_description
1 polymer ?
#
loop_
_entity_poly.entity_id
_entity_poly.type
_entity_poly.pdbx_seq_one_letter_code
_entity_poly.pdbx_strand_id
1 'polypeptide(L)'
;MIRLSAIEAARLLGNNPKAKAVVNKVKKAQQVTSLHDKVLSQLVGLPDPATELLFHPKRKWRFDYAWPTRMIALEVHGGIHSGGRHTRGRGFVEDRAKMNEATLLGWTVLEVTPEHIKSGQLRAWLLAAFNQDPGQRTKP
;
A
#
# COMPACT_ATOMS: atom_id res chain seq x y z
N MET A 1 31.24 27.79 8.32
CA MET A 1 30.49 26.58 7.93
C MET A 1 29.55 26.98 6.79
N ILE A 2 29.88 26.61 5.55
CA ILE A 2 29.08 27.01 4.37
C ILE A 2 27.75 26.25 4.44
N ARG A 3 26.64 26.96 4.66
CA ARG A 3 25.29 26.40 4.50
C ARG A 3 24.90 26.52 3.04
N LEU A 4 25.03 25.43 2.30
CA LEU A 4 24.52 25.35 0.93
C LEU A 4 22.99 25.23 0.94
N SER A 5 22.33 26.05 0.14
CA SER A 5 20.89 25.91 -0.11
C SER A 5 20.62 24.64 -0.93
N ALA A 6 19.42 24.08 -0.82
CA ALA A 6 19.00 22.90 -1.59
C ALA A 6 19.13 23.11 -3.12
N ILE A 7 19.03 24.36 -3.59
CA ILE A 7 19.16 24.74 -4.99
C ILE A 7 20.63 24.70 -5.43
N GLU A 8 21.56 25.17 -4.60
CA GLU A 8 23.00 25.13 -4.90
C GLU A 8 23.56 23.71 -4.84
N ALA A 9 23.09 22.90 -3.88
CA ALA A 9 23.41 21.48 -3.83
C ALA A 9 22.92 20.73 -5.09
N ALA A 10 21.73 21.07 -5.60
CA ALA A 10 21.20 20.50 -6.85
C ALA A 10 22.00 20.93 -8.09
N ARG A 11 22.52 22.17 -8.13
CA ARG A 11 23.42 22.66 -9.19
C ARG A 11 24.79 21.99 -9.16
N LEU A 12 25.37 21.79 -7.97
CA LEU A 12 26.68 21.15 -7.77
C LEU A 12 26.68 19.65 -8.12
N LEU A 13 25.56 18.98 -7.96
CA LEU A 13 25.37 17.56 -8.33
C LEU A 13 25.12 17.34 -9.83
N GLY A 14 25.44 18.34 -10.68
CA GLY A 14 25.13 18.41 -12.11
C GLY A 14 25.25 17.07 -12.85
N ASN A 15 24.18 16.71 -13.58
CA ASN A 15 24.02 15.63 -14.57
C ASN A 15 24.73 14.26 -14.37
N ASN A 16 25.34 13.97 -13.23
CA ASN A 16 26.04 12.73 -12.96
C ASN A 16 25.00 11.60 -12.77
N PRO A 17 25.04 10.52 -13.58
CA PRO A 17 24.09 9.42 -13.49
C PRO A 17 24.01 8.79 -12.10
N LYS A 18 25.15 8.69 -11.40
CA LYS A 18 25.20 8.15 -10.02
C LYS A 18 24.51 9.09 -9.03
N ALA A 19 24.73 10.40 -9.16
CA ALA A 19 24.05 11.40 -8.33
C ALA A 19 22.54 11.42 -8.59
N LYS A 20 22.11 11.35 -9.86
CA LYS A 20 20.69 11.25 -10.25
C LYS A 20 20.03 9.99 -9.66
N ALA A 21 20.70 8.85 -9.68
CA ALA A 21 20.18 7.61 -9.10
C ALA A 21 19.97 7.72 -7.59
N VAL A 22 20.93 8.32 -6.87
CA VAL A 22 20.80 8.57 -5.42
C VAL A 22 19.65 9.52 -5.12
N VAL A 23 19.53 10.64 -5.83
CA VAL A 23 18.42 11.59 -5.67
C VAL A 23 17.06 10.93 -5.94
N ASN A 24 16.96 10.12 -7.00
CA ASN A 24 15.72 9.40 -7.31
C ASN A 24 15.35 8.38 -6.22
N LYS A 25 16.33 7.68 -5.64
CA LYS A 25 16.12 6.75 -4.52
C LYS A 25 15.57 7.49 -3.29
N VAL A 26 16.14 8.66 -2.96
CA VAL A 26 15.67 9.49 -1.84
C VAL A 26 14.25 9.99 -2.08
N LYS A 27 13.96 10.54 -3.26
CA LYS A 27 12.60 11.00 -3.61
C LYS A 27 11.57 9.88 -3.51
N LYS A 28 11.90 8.67 -3.97
CA LYS A 28 11.01 7.51 -3.86
C LYS A 28 10.77 7.11 -2.41
N ALA A 29 11.80 7.11 -1.56
CA ALA A 29 11.64 6.83 -0.14
C ALA A 29 10.72 7.86 0.54
N GLN A 30 10.94 9.15 0.28
CA GLN A 30 10.07 10.22 0.79
C GLN A 30 8.61 10.07 0.32
N GLN A 31 8.40 9.68 -0.94
CA GLN A 31 7.06 9.42 -1.47
C GLN A 31 6.38 8.24 -0.75
N VAL A 32 7.12 7.16 -0.48
CA VAL A 32 6.60 5.99 0.26
C VAL A 32 6.23 6.38 1.69
N THR A 33 7.10 7.11 2.39
CA THR A 33 6.80 7.63 3.74
C THR A 33 5.55 8.50 3.73
N SER A 34 5.44 9.45 2.79
CA SER A 34 4.25 10.30 2.68
C SER A 34 2.98 9.52 2.39
N LEU A 35 3.06 8.45 1.60
CA LEU A 35 1.90 7.60 1.32
C LEU A 35 1.48 6.82 2.57
N HIS A 36 2.44 6.25 3.30
CA HIS A 36 2.21 5.54 4.54
C HIS A 36 1.51 6.43 5.58
N ASP A 37 2.01 7.66 5.80
CA ASP A 37 1.40 8.60 6.75
C ASP A 37 -0.06 8.94 6.39
N LYS A 38 -0.36 9.07 5.10
CA LYS A 38 -1.73 9.31 4.63
C LYS A 38 -2.65 8.12 4.86
N VAL A 39 -2.13 6.90 4.71
CA VAL A 39 -2.89 5.69 5.07
C VAL A 39 -3.19 5.73 6.56
N LEU A 40 -2.16 5.88 7.40
CA LEU A 40 -2.33 5.92 8.87
C LEU A 40 -3.35 6.98 9.31
N SER A 41 -3.31 8.18 8.73
CA SER A 41 -4.29 9.23 9.04
C SER A 41 -5.75 8.83 8.79
N GLN A 42 -5.98 7.93 7.81
CA GLN A 42 -7.31 7.44 7.48
C GLN A 42 -7.74 6.24 8.32
N LEU A 43 -6.79 5.57 8.98
CA LEU A 43 -7.06 4.48 9.92
C LEU A 43 -7.44 4.98 11.31
N VAL A 44 -7.20 6.26 11.63
CA VAL A 44 -7.53 6.85 12.93
C VAL A 44 -9.01 6.63 13.28
N GLY A 45 -9.25 6.07 14.46
CA GLY A 45 -10.59 5.74 14.97
C GLY A 45 -11.11 4.37 14.56
N LEU A 46 -10.35 3.61 13.75
CA LEU A 46 -10.56 2.17 13.55
C LEU A 46 -9.72 1.39 14.58
N PRO A 47 -10.01 0.09 14.82
CA PRO A 47 -9.13 -0.76 15.60
C PRO A 47 -7.71 -0.78 15.00
N ASP A 48 -6.70 -1.06 15.82
CA ASP A 48 -5.33 -1.14 15.32
C ASP A 48 -5.16 -2.33 14.36
N PRO A 49 -4.60 -2.12 13.16
CA PRO A 49 -4.32 -3.21 12.24
C PRO A 49 -3.04 -3.97 12.62
N ALA A 50 -3.01 -5.27 12.32
CA ALA A 50 -1.76 -5.99 12.15
C ALA A 50 -1.11 -5.58 10.82
N THR A 51 0.17 -5.22 10.85
CA THR A 51 0.95 -4.92 9.63
C THR A 51 1.71 -6.14 9.14
N GLU A 52 1.90 -6.25 7.82
CA GLU A 52 2.66 -7.35 7.19
C GLU A 52 2.16 -8.74 7.60
N LEU A 53 0.85 -8.90 7.80
CA LEU A 53 0.27 -10.14 8.33
C LEU A 53 0.42 -11.28 7.33
N LEU A 54 1.14 -12.34 7.72
CA LEU A 54 1.17 -13.61 7.00
C LEU A 54 -0.20 -14.30 7.11
N PHE A 55 -1.00 -14.28 6.04
CA PHE A 55 -2.37 -14.80 6.08
C PHE A 55 -2.51 -16.20 5.47
N HIS A 56 -1.63 -16.56 4.55
CA HIS A 56 -1.78 -17.78 3.78
C HIS A 56 -1.04 -18.94 4.46
N PRO A 57 -1.65 -20.14 4.63
CA PRO A 57 -1.05 -21.25 5.38
C PRO A 57 0.20 -21.85 4.73
N LYS A 58 0.25 -21.89 3.39
CA LYS A 58 1.37 -22.47 2.62
C LYS A 58 2.31 -21.44 1.97
N ARG A 59 1.78 -20.31 1.51
CA ARG A 59 2.51 -19.27 0.79
C ARG A 59 2.94 -18.19 1.76
N LYS A 60 4.11 -17.58 1.55
CA LYS A 60 4.62 -16.49 2.39
C LYS A 60 4.00 -15.12 2.06
N TRP A 61 2.72 -15.09 1.70
CA TRP A 61 2.03 -13.85 1.33
C TRP A 61 1.56 -13.09 2.55
N ARG A 62 1.76 -11.77 2.50
CA ARG A 62 1.45 -10.84 3.59
C ARG A 62 0.46 -9.79 3.14
N PHE A 63 -0.39 -9.34 4.06
CA PHE A 63 -1.16 -8.11 3.87
C PHE A 63 -0.41 -6.90 4.40
N ASP A 64 -0.50 -5.75 3.72
CA ASP A 64 0.08 -4.50 4.25
C ASP A 64 -0.55 -4.17 5.62
N TYR A 65 -1.88 -4.26 5.72
CA TYR A 65 -2.65 -4.11 6.96
C TYR A 65 -3.79 -5.12 7.03
N ALA A 66 -4.12 -5.59 8.24
CA ALA A 66 -5.21 -6.54 8.43
C ALA A 66 -5.84 -6.44 9.82
N TRP A 67 -7.12 -6.82 9.89
CA TRP A 67 -7.89 -7.00 11.11
C TRP A 67 -8.39 -8.45 11.17
N PRO A 68 -7.57 -9.39 11.71
CA PRO A 68 -7.85 -10.83 11.61
C PRO A 68 -9.19 -11.24 12.22
N THR A 69 -9.56 -10.65 13.35
CA THR A 69 -10.83 -10.94 14.04
C THR A 69 -12.05 -10.56 13.21
N ARG A 70 -11.90 -9.66 12.24
CA ARG A 70 -12.94 -9.20 11.31
C ARG A 70 -12.82 -9.80 9.91
N MET A 71 -11.75 -10.56 9.63
CA MET A 71 -11.38 -11.04 8.30
C MET A 71 -11.36 -9.91 7.25
N ILE A 72 -10.83 -8.74 7.62
CA ILE A 72 -10.65 -7.59 6.72
C ILE A 72 -9.15 -7.37 6.51
N ALA A 73 -8.76 -7.15 5.26
CA ALA A 73 -7.39 -6.79 4.89
C ALA A 73 -7.37 -5.57 3.96
N LEU A 74 -6.26 -4.86 3.96
CA LEU A 74 -6.01 -3.69 3.13
C LEU A 74 -4.65 -3.87 2.42
N GLU A 75 -4.65 -3.74 1.11
CA GLU A 75 -3.47 -3.77 0.24
C GLU A 75 -3.36 -2.45 -0.53
N VAL A 76 -2.18 -1.83 -0.47
CA VAL A 76 -1.89 -0.54 -1.10
C VAL A 76 -1.00 -0.76 -2.33
N HIS A 77 -1.63 -0.72 -3.50
CA HIS A 77 -0.95 -0.85 -4.78
C HIS A 77 -0.29 0.46 -5.20
N GLY A 78 0.97 0.65 -4.78
CA GLY A 78 1.80 1.78 -5.18
C GLY A 78 2.37 1.64 -6.60
N GLY A 79 2.62 2.76 -7.28
CA GLY A 79 3.38 2.78 -8.53
C GLY A 79 2.70 2.10 -9.72
N ILE A 80 1.37 2.07 -9.75
CA ILE A 80 0.55 1.47 -10.82
C ILE A 80 0.74 2.10 -12.21
N HIS A 81 1.39 3.26 -12.31
CA HIS A 81 1.74 3.91 -13.58
C HIS A 81 3.24 3.83 -13.92
N SER A 82 4.04 3.11 -13.11
CA SER A 82 5.51 3.15 -13.19
C SER A 82 6.15 2.05 -14.05
N GLY A 83 5.38 1.15 -14.66
CA GLY A 83 5.93 0.00 -15.39
C GLY A 83 6.64 -1.03 -14.49
N GLY A 84 6.37 -0.98 -13.17
CA GLY A 84 6.97 -1.81 -12.14
C GLY A 84 6.35 -3.21 -12.01
N ARG A 85 6.65 -3.90 -10.90
CA ARG A 85 6.18 -5.27 -10.62
C ARG A 85 4.66 -5.42 -10.81
N HIS A 86 3.88 -4.50 -10.25
CA HIS A 86 2.42 -4.55 -10.26
C HIS A 86 1.78 -4.36 -11.65
N THR A 87 2.53 -3.84 -12.62
CA THR A 87 2.05 -3.64 -14.00
C THR A 87 2.66 -4.61 -15.00
N ARG A 88 3.67 -5.39 -14.59
CA ARG A 88 4.30 -6.42 -15.44
C ARG A 88 3.48 -7.71 -15.36
N GLY A 89 3.27 -8.37 -16.50
CA GLY A 89 2.37 -9.53 -16.61
C GLY A 89 2.55 -10.59 -15.53
N ARG A 90 3.79 -11.02 -15.23
CA ARG A 90 4.04 -12.01 -14.17
C ARG A 90 3.64 -11.50 -12.77
N GLY A 91 4.02 -10.27 -12.42
CA GLY A 91 3.72 -9.72 -11.10
C GLY A 91 2.21 -9.52 -10.92
N PHE A 92 1.54 -9.03 -11.95
CA PHE A 92 0.08 -8.91 -11.97
C PHE A 92 -0.62 -10.26 -11.76
N VAL A 93 -0.20 -11.31 -12.45
CA VAL A 93 -0.77 -12.66 -12.30
C VAL A 93 -0.58 -13.19 -10.87
N GLU A 94 0.61 -13.02 -10.29
CA GLU A 94 0.88 -13.41 -8.90
C GLU A 94 0.05 -12.63 -7.89
N ASP A 95 -0.13 -11.32 -8.10
CA ASP A 95 -0.96 -10.48 -7.24
C ASP A 95 -2.43 -10.92 -7.31
N ARG A 96 -2.95 -11.26 -8.50
CA ARG A 96 -4.31 -11.82 -8.63
C ARG A 96 -4.45 -13.17 -7.93
N ALA A 97 -3.47 -14.06 -8.04
CA ALA A 97 -3.47 -15.33 -7.32
C ALA A 97 -3.50 -15.12 -5.79
N LYS A 98 -2.70 -14.18 -5.27
CA LYS A 98 -2.68 -13.80 -3.87
C LYS A 98 -4.07 -13.32 -3.40
N MET A 99 -4.71 -12.44 -4.16
CA MET A 99 -6.02 -11.89 -3.80
C MET A 99 -7.14 -12.92 -3.88
N ASN A 100 -7.14 -13.79 -4.88
CA ASN A 100 -8.14 -14.85 -4.98
C ASN A 100 -8.03 -15.84 -3.81
N GLU A 101 -6.82 -16.25 -3.43
CA GLU A 101 -6.60 -17.14 -2.29
C GLU A 101 -7.01 -16.48 -0.97
N ALA A 102 -6.77 -15.18 -0.81
CA ALA A 102 -7.31 -14.41 0.31
C ALA A 102 -8.84 -14.47 0.37
N THR A 103 -9.51 -14.22 -0.74
CA THR A 103 -10.98 -14.29 -0.85
C THR A 103 -11.49 -15.69 -0.52
N LEU A 104 -10.85 -16.74 -1.05
CA LEU A 104 -11.22 -18.15 -0.77
C LEU A 104 -11.02 -18.52 0.71
N LEU A 105 -10.08 -17.87 1.40
CA LEU A 105 -9.88 -18.01 2.84
C LEU A 105 -10.84 -17.14 3.67
N GLY A 106 -11.83 -16.48 3.03
CA GLY A 106 -12.88 -15.70 3.69
C GLY A 106 -12.49 -14.26 4.02
N TRP A 107 -11.39 -13.76 3.47
CA TRP A 107 -10.99 -12.36 3.67
C TRP A 107 -11.76 -11.41 2.77
N THR A 108 -12.23 -10.31 3.35
CA THR A 108 -12.58 -9.10 2.59
C THR A 108 -11.31 -8.27 2.41
N VAL A 109 -10.78 -8.26 1.18
CA VAL A 109 -9.57 -7.49 0.87
C VAL A 109 -9.94 -6.21 0.14
N LEU A 110 -9.55 -5.06 0.70
CA LEU A 110 -9.63 -3.77 0.04
C LEU A 110 -8.32 -3.49 -0.69
N GLU A 111 -8.34 -3.56 -2.02
CA GLU A 111 -7.21 -3.19 -2.86
C GLU A 111 -7.30 -1.71 -3.26
N VAL A 112 -6.41 -0.88 -2.74
CA VAL A 112 -6.44 0.57 -2.96
C VAL A 112 -5.19 1.09 -3.67
N THR A 113 -5.31 2.27 -4.27
CA THR A 113 -4.22 2.95 -4.96
C THR A 113 -3.94 4.30 -4.28
N PRO A 114 -2.83 4.98 -4.59
CA PRO A 114 -2.57 6.32 -4.09
C PRO A 114 -3.68 7.33 -4.38
N GLU A 115 -4.40 7.17 -5.49
CA GLU A 115 -5.55 8.00 -5.87
C GLU A 115 -6.71 7.83 -4.89
N HIS A 116 -7.05 6.59 -4.51
CA HIS A 116 -8.09 6.30 -3.51
C HIS A 116 -7.73 6.84 -2.12
N ILE A 117 -6.44 6.83 -1.77
CA ILE A 117 -5.95 7.42 -0.53
C ILE A 117 -6.07 8.95 -0.60
N LYS A 118 -5.67 9.57 -1.72
CA LYS A 118 -5.75 11.02 -1.90
C LYS A 118 -7.19 11.54 -1.88
N SER A 119 -8.15 10.80 -2.43
CA SER A 119 -9.57 11.19 -2.46
C SER A 119 -10.32 10.90 -1.16
N GLY A 120 -9.72 10.16 -0.22
CA GLY A 120 -10.39 9.69 1.01
C GLY A 120 -11.32 8.48 0.79
N GLN A 121 -11.36 7.92 -0.42
CA GLN A 121 -12.18 6.76 -0.75
C GLN A 121 -11.79 5.52 0.07
N LEU A 122 -10.49 5.38 0.40
CA LEU A 122 -10.00 4.32 1.30
C LEU A 122 -10.80 4.31 2.61
N ARG A 123 -10.92 5.46 3.28
CA ARG A 123 -11.65 5.55 4.55
C ARG A 123 -13.13 5.16 4.40
N ALA A 124 -13.77 5.60 3.32
CA ALA A 124 -15.17 5.26 3.07
C ALA A 124 -15.38 3.74 2.92
N TRP A 125 -14.49 3.06 2.20
CA TRP A 125 -14.56 1.59 2.06
C TRP A 125 -14.23 0.85 3.35
N LEU A 126 -13.27 1.34 4.14
CA LEU A 126 -12.98 0.75 5.45
C LEU A 126 -14.21 0.81 6.35
N LEU A 127 -14.84 1.98 6.48
CA LEU A 127 -16.06 2.13 7.28
C LEU A 127 -17.17 1.19 6.81
N ALA A 128 -17.37 1.07 5.49
CA ALA A 128 -18.32 0.12 4.93
C ALA A 128 -17.98 -1.33 5.31
N ALA A 129 -16.72 -1.75 5.18
CA ALA A 129 -16.27 -3.10 5.51
C ALA A 129 -16.43 -3.43 7.01
N PHE A 130 -16.18 -2.47 7.89
CA PHE A 130 -16.36 -2.61 9.34
C PHE A 130 -17.84 -2.65 9.78
N ASN A 131 -18.72 -2.00 9.03
CA ASN A 131 -20.16 -1.99 9.29
C ASN A 131 -20.91 -3.20 8.72
N GLN A 132 -20.26 -4.01 7.87
CA GLN A 132 -20.87 -5.25 7.37
C GLN A 132 -20.95 -6.29 8.47
N ASP A 133 -22.16 -6.83 8.67
CA ASP A 133 -22.37 -7.96 9.58
C ASP A 133 -21.61 -9.20 9.08
N PRO A 134 -20.79 -9.86 9.92
CA PRO A 134 -20.11 -11.09 9.53
C PRO A 134 -21.06 -12.18 9.02
N GLY A 135 -22.29 -12.23 9.57
CA GLY A 135 -23.32 -13.20 9.21
C GLY A 135 -24.02 -12.96 7.87
N GLN A 136 -23.85 -11.79 7.25
CA GLN A 136 -24.33 -11.55 5.88
C GLN A 136 -23.35 -12.09 4.82
N ARG A 137 -22.08 -12.36 5.18
CA ARG A 137 -21.03 -12.78 4.24
C ARG A 137 -21.13 -14.24 3.78
N THR A 138 -21.84 -15.08 4.54
CA THR A 138 -21.94 -16.53 4.29
C THR A 138 -23.28 -16.95 3.67
N LYS A 139 -24.16 -16.00 3.35
CA LYS A 139 -25.42 -16.29 2.65
C LYS A 139 -25.22 -16.01 1.15
N PRO A 140 -25.21 -17.05 0.30
CA PRO A 140 -25.12 -16.87 -1.15
C PRO A 140 -26.34 -16.14 -1.71
#